data_AF-A0AAV3UDJ2-F1
#
_entry.id   AF-A0AAV3UDJ2-F1
#
_cell.length_a   1.000
_cell.length_b   1.000
_cell.length_c   1.000
_cell.angle_alpha   90.00
_cell.angle_beta   90.00
_cell.angle_gamma   90.00
#
_symmetry.space_group_name_H-M   'P 1'
#
loop_
_entity.id
_entity.type
_entity.pdbx_description
1 polymer ?
#
loop_
_entity_poly.entity_id
_entity_poly.type
_entity_poly.pdbx_seq_one_letter_code
_entity_poly.pdbx_strand_id
1 'polypeptide(L)'
;MNLDELRSVQSKERSKDSLQHLRESFYEDVGSYIGSLRDERERAAERADNPFDSSDVNRLTDEIQTAEDVVQAIYERRVGKVVKRASLSAAGIPADEEGLTSEEQELFADLVERIESNKSTVLDVLAGNGSDGNPTESAVPTGMEPADSAPDGAESAESRSAETGPGTETPEPETPTAEPKSESEDHRSSAEVAAVADNPEDSGTESEAASSSTTAVETGDEMPDDTDGSGTAGEPKPSLSNERTTVRITRDIGEILGVDEREYDLASEDVVTLPAENAGPLIERDAAEKLE
;
A
#
# COMPACT_ATOMS: atom_id res chain seq x y z
N MET A 1 -8.22 15.99 10.54
CA MET A 1 -7.61 14.68 10.75
C MET A 1 -7.80 14.24 12.19
N ASN A 2 -8.38 13.06 12.39
CA ASN A 2 -8.52 12.37 13.67
C ASN A 2 -8.61 10.84 13.44
N LEU A 3 -8.66 10.06 14.52
CA LEU A 3 -8.69 8.59 14.43
C LEU A 3 -9.93 8.03 13.70
N ASP A 4 -11.10 8.65 13.85
CA ASP A 4 -12.33 8.19 13.18
C ASP A 4 -12.28 8.46 11.67
N GLU A 5 -11.73 9.60 11.27
CA GLU A 5 -11.43 9.91 9.87
C GLU A 5 -10.44 8.90 9.27
N LEU A 6 -9.36 8.56 10.00
CA LEU A 6 -8.39 7.53 9.59
C LEU A 6 -9.07 6.17 9.37
N ARG A 7 -9.92 5.73 10.31
CA ARG A 7 -10.65 4.47 10.19
C ARG A 7 -11.64 4.48 9.03
N SER A 8 -12.30 5.61 8.78
CA SER A 8 -13.17 5.78 7.62
C SER A 8 -12.40 5.63 6.32
N VAL A 9 -11.24 6.28 6.21
CA VAL A 9 -10.34 6.15 5.05
C VAL A 9 -9.85 4.70 4.91
N GLN A 10 -9.42 4.06 5.99
CA GLN A 10 -8.98 2.67 5.98
C GLN A 10 -10.07 1.71 5.46
N SER A 11 -11.30 1.83 5.98
CA SER A 11 -12.43 1.00 5.52
C SER A 11 -12.70 1.19 4.02
N LYS A 12 -12.73 2.45 3.59
CA LYS A 12 -12.90 2.84 2.19
C LYS A 12 -11.79 2.31 1.29
N GLU A 13 -10.54 2.35 1.75
CA GLU A 13 -9.37 1.85 1.03
C GLU A 13 -9.39 0.32 0.90
N ARG A 14 -9.91 -0.40 1.91
CA ARG A 14 -10.12 -1.86 1.87
C ARG A 14 -11.22 -2.28 0.89
N SER A 15 -12.27 -1.47 0.76
CA SER A 15 -13.49 -1.85 0.02
C SER A 15 -13.38 -1.75 -1.50
N LYS A 16 -12.44 -0.96 -2.03
CA LYS A 16 -12.30 -0.74 -3.48
C LYS A 16 -10.96 -1.26 -3.97
N ASP A 17 -10.92 -1.85 -5.16
CA ASP A 17 -9.68 -2.20 -5.84
C ASP A 17 -9.00 -0.95 -6.46
N SER A 18 -9.81 0.06 -6.78
CA SER A 18 -9.34 1.37 -7.25
C SER A 18 -8.87 2.26 -6.09
N LEU A 19 -8.02 3.24 -6.44
CA LEU A 19 -7.45 4.18 -5.49
C LEU A 19 -8.52 5.18 -5.04
N GLN A 20 -8.78 5.26 -3.73
CA GLN A 20 -9.69 6.27 -3.19
C GLN A 20 -9.08 7.65 -3.42
N HIS A 21 -9.92 8.64 -3.74
CA HIS A 21 -9.48 10.00 -3.88
C HIS A 21 -9.17 10.59 -2.50
N LEU A 22 -7.88 10.66 -2.18
CA LEU A 22 -7.41 11.38 -1.01
C LEU A 22 -6.98 12.79 -1.41
N ARG A 23 -7.00 13.69 -0.43
CA ARG A 23 -6.45 15.03 -0.61
C ARG A 23 -4.95 14.93 -0.71
N GLU A 24 -4.36 15.84 -1.46
CA GLU A 24 -2.91 15.92 -1.64
C GLU A 24 -2.16 16.03 -0.31
N SER A 25 -2.70 16.81 0.64
CA SER A 25 -2.14 17.03 1.99
C SER A 25 -2.37 15.89 2.98
N PHE A 26 -2.93 14.74 2.57
CA PHE A 26 -3.41 13.73 3.51
C PHE A 26 -2.32 13.25 4.47
N TYR A 27 -1.12 12.91 3.98
CA TYR A 27 -0.04 12.43 4.85
C TYR A 27 0.55 13.56 5.73
N GLU A 28 0.54 14.80 5.26
CA GLU A 28 0.90 15.99 6.07
C GLU A 28 -0.09 16.22 7.22
N ASP A 29 -1.40 16.11 6.94
CA ASP A 29 -2.47 16.24 7.91
C ASP A 29 -2.40 15.14 8.98
N VAL A 30 -2.04 13.92 8.57
CA VAL A 30 -1.79 12.78 9.47
C VAL A 30 -0.55 13.01 10.33
N GLY A 31 0.55 13.47 9.74
CA GLY A 31 1.78 13.79 10.45
C GLY A 31 1.54 14.87 11.52
N SER A 32 0.79 15.91 11.17
CA SER A 32 0.37 16.96 12.10
C SER A 32 -0.49 16.42 13.25
N TYR A 33 -1.42 15.51 12.95
CA TYR A 33 -2.26 14.86 13.96
C TYR A 33 -1.44 14.01 14.94
N ILE A 34 -0.60 13.09 14.45
CA ILE A 34 0.24 12.24 15.30
C ILE A 34 1.23 13.10 16.11
N GLY A 35 1.78 14.16 15.50
CA GLY A 35 2.61 15.15 16.20
C GLY A 35 1.87 15.79 17.37
N SER A 36 0.63 16.24 17.15
CA SER A 36 -0.19 16.84 18.21
C SER A 36 -0.47 15.87 19.38
N LEU A 37 -0.71 14.59 19.09
CA LEU A 37 -0.91 13.56 20.12
C LEU A 37 0.37 13.31 20.92
N ARG A 38 1.54 13.29 20.26
CA ARG A 38 2.84 13.12 20.92
C ARG A 38 3.14 14.29 21.87
N ASP A 39 2.88 15.52 21.42
CA ASP A 39 3.01 16.72 22.26
C ASP A 39 2.05 16.69 23.45
N GLU A 40 0.80 16.24 23.25
CA GLU A 40 -0.16 16.11 24.34
C GLU A 40 0.28 15.05 25.37
N ARG A 41 0.80 13.92 24.90
CA ARG A 41 1.35 12.85 25.74
C ARG A 41 2.52 13.35 26.57
N GLU A 42 3.42 14.13 25.97
CA GLU A 42 4.55 14.75 26.68
C GLU A 42 4.07 15.67 27.80
N ARG A 43 3.15 16.59 27.50
CA ARG A 43 2.54 17.46 28.53
C ARG A 43 1.80 16.68 29.62
N ALA A 44 1.18 15.55 29.27
CA ALA A 44 0.53 14.67 30.24
C ALA A 44 1.52 13.97 31.16
N ALA A 45 2.65 13.52 30.61
CA ALA A 45 3.74 12.92 31.38
C ALA A 45 4.39 13.93 32.34
N GLU A 46 4.65 15.15 31.90
CA GLU A 46 5.21 16.22 32.74
C GLU A 46 4.33 16.58 33.95
N ARG A 47 3.01 16.45 33.80
CA ARG A 47 2.04 16.74 34.87
C ARG A 47 1.84 15.58 35.84
N ALA A 48 2.23 14.36 35.48
CA ALA A 48 1.98 13.17 36.27
C ALA A 48 3.08 12.94 37.32
N ASP A 49 2.69 12.57 38.54
CA ASP A 49 3.64 12.19 39.59
C ASP A 49 4.46 10.94 39.20
N ASN A 50 3.82 9.96 38.57
CA ASN A 50 4.46 8.83 37.89
C ASN A 50 3.88 8.68 36.48
N PRO A 51 4.62 9.04 35.41
CA PRO A 51 4.16 8.92 34.03
C PRO A 51 3.76 7.50 33.61
N PHE A 52 4.43 6.48 34.16
CA PHE A 52 4.19 5.07 33.77
C PHE A 52 2.84 4.53 34.25
N ASP A 53 2.31 5.07 35.36
CA ASP A 53 1.03 4.66 35.93
C ASP A 53 -0.12 5.61 35.51
N SER A 54 0.17 6.66 34.75
CA SER A 54 -0.81 7.66 34.36
C SER A 54 -1.75 7.11 33.28
N SER A 55 -3.05 7.07 33.58
CA SER A 55 -4.08 6.65 32.62
C SER A 55 -4.08 7.52 31.36
N ASP A 56 -3.80 8.81 31.51
CA ASP A 56 -3.82 9.76 30.39
C ASP A 56 -2.64 9.51 29.45
N VAL A 57 -1.45 9.24 29.99
CA VAL A 57 -0.24 8.92 29.21
C VAL A 57 -0.42 7.60 28.47
N ASN A 58 -0.95 6.58 29.15
CA ASN A 58 -1.20 5.27 28.55
C ASN A 58 -2.24 5.38 27.42
N ARG A 59 -3.38 6.06 27.66
CA ARG A 59 -4.40 6.29 26.62
C ARG A 59 -3.84 6.99 25.38
N LEU A 60 -3.06 8.06 25.58
CA LEU A 60 -2.45 8.78 24.45
C LEU A 60 -1.41 7.92 23.73
N THR A 61 -0.68 7.08 24.45
CA THR A 61 0.27 6.13 23.86
C THR A 61 -0.45 5.11 22.97
N ASP A 62 -1.52 4.52 23.46
CA ASP A 62 -2.34 3.57 22.70
C ASP A 62 -2.98 4.24 21.47
N GLU A 63 -3.44 5.48 21.60
CA GLU A 63 -4.03 6.24 20.49
C GLU A 63 -3.01 6.59 19.41
N ILE A 64 -1.79 6.97 19.78
CA ILE A 64 -0.67 7.19 18.84
C ILE A 64 -0.37 5.91 18.07
N GLN A 65 -0.19 4.79 18.78
CA GLN A 65 0.11 3.50 18.16
C GLN A 65 -1.01 3.06 17.21
N THR A 66 -2.26 3.18 17.65
CA THR A 66 -3.42 2.84 16.82
C THR A 66 -3.48 3.71 15.56
N ALA A 67 -3.21 5.01 15.67
CA ALA A 67 -3.18 5.90 14.52
C ALA A 67 -2.05 5.54 13.54
N GLU A 68 -0.85 5.25 14.05
CA GLU A 68 0.31 4.81 13.26
C GLU A 68 0.00 3.50 12.51
N ASP A 69 -0.55 2.49 13.19
CA ASP A 69 -0.91 1.20 12.59
C ASP A 69 -1.96 1.36 11.49
N VAL A 70 -2.98 2.20 11.72
CA VAL A 70 -4.04 2.46 10.72
C VAL A 70 -3.46 3.14 9.48
N VAL A 71 -2.58 4.12 9.66
CA VAL A 71 -1.92 4.85 8.56
C VAL A 71 -1.00 3.92 7.78
N GLN A 72 -0.22 3.08 8.47
CA GLN A 72 0.62 2.09 7.81
C GLN A 72 -0.21 1.13 6.96
N ALA A 73 -1.33 0.62 7.49
CA ALA A 73 -2.23 -0.25 6.74
C ALA A 73 -2.88 0.43 5.53
N ILE A 74 -3.16 1.75 5.61
CA ILE A 74 -3.62 2.54 4.46
C ILE A 74 -2.52 2.63 3.41
N TYR A 75 -1.30 3.01 3.81
CA TYR A 75 -0.14 3.14 2.92
C TYR A 75 0.17 1.83 2.19
N GLU A 76 0.22 0.70 2.90
CA GLU A 76 0.51 -0.62 2.31
C GLU A 76 -0.51 -1.04 1.24
N ARG A 77 -1.77 -0.68 1.41
CA ARG A 77 -2.80 -0.95 0.39
C ARG A 77 -2.68 -0.01 -0.80
N ARG A 78 -2.46 1.27 -0.53
CA ARG A 78 -2.35 2.29 -1.57
C ARG A 78 -1.12 2.10 -2.43
N VAL A 79 0.03 1.78 -1.85
CA VAL A 79 1.28 1.55 -2.60
C VAL A 79 1.13 0.41 -3.61
N GLY A 80 0.41 -0.66 -3.26
CA GLY A 80 0.12 -1.74 -4.20
C GLY A 80 -0.68 -1.26 -5.42
N LYS A 81 -1.67 -0.38 -5.20
CA LYS A 81 -2.47 0.22 -6.27
C LYS A 81 -1.67 1.22 -7.11
N VAL A 82 -0.80 2.01 -6.48
CA VAL A 82 0.13 2.93 -7.17
C VAL A 82 1.06 2.15 -8.09
N VAL A 83 1.69 1.08 -7.59
CA VAL A 83 2.57 0.20 -8.38
C VAL A 83 1.81 -0.43 -9.55
N LYS A 84 0.59 -0.93 -9.31
CA LYS A 84 -0.29 -1.47 -10.37
C LYS A 84 -0.54 -0.43 -11.47
N ARG A 85 -0.93 0.81 -11.10
CA ARG A 85 -1.13 1.90 -12.07
C ARG A 85 0.15 2.27 -12.82
N ALA A 86 1.28 2.39 -12.11
CA ALA A 86 2.56 2.72 -12.73
C ALA A 86 2.98 1.68 -13.79
N SER A 87 2.76 0.39 -13.48
CA SER A 87 3.03 -0.70 -14.44
C SER A 87 2.19 -0.62 -15.71
N LEU A 88 0.92 -0.19 -15.60
CA LEU A 88 0.04 0.01 -16.76
C LEU A 88 0.46 1.26 -17.56
N SER A 89 0.79 2.35 -16.86
CA SER A 89 1.27 3.59 -17.48
C SER A 89 2.53 3.37 -18.31
N ALA A 90 3.53 2.68 -17.74
CA ALA A 90 4.78 2.32 -18.45
C ALA A 90 4.56 1.33 -19.61
N ALA A 91 3.42 0.63 -19.65
CA ALA A 91 2.99 -0.17 -20.79
C ALA A 91 2.33 0.66 -21.91
N GLY A 92 2.19 1.99 -21.72
CA GLY A 92 1.53 2.91 -22.63
C GLY A 92 0.01 3.00 -22.46
N ILE A 93 -0.53 2.44 -21.36
CA ILE A 93 -1.96 2.51 -21.05
C ILE A 93 -2.17 3.74 -20.15
N PRO A 94 -2.93 4.77 -20.58
CA PRO A 94 -3.15 5.96 -19.76
C PRO A 94 -3.84 5.57 -18.46
N ALA A 95 -3.24 5.96 -17.33
CA ALA A 95 -3.51 5.30 -16.06
C ALA A 95 -4.37 6.08 -15.06
N ASP A 96 -4.96 7.23 -15.36
CA ASP A 96 -5.50 8.16 -14.36
C ASP A 96 -4.45 8.52 -13.27
N GLU A 97 -4.38 9.77 -12.85
CA GLU A 97 -3.52 10.20 -11.73
C GLU A 97 -4.35 10.83 -10.61
N GLU A 98 -5.67 10.86 -10.77
CA GLU A 98 -6.58 11.44 -9.80
C GLU A 98 -6.55 10.64 -8.48
N GLY A 99 -6.63 11.39 -7.38
CA GLY A 99 -6.69 10.84 -6.02
C GLY A 99 -5.37 10.44 -5.37
N LEU A 100 -4.23 10.69 -6.02
CA LEU A 100 -2.89 10.51 -5.46
C LEU A 100 -2.52 11.66 -4.52
N THR A 101 -1.91 11.33 -3.38
CA THR A 101 -1.26 12.31 -2.49
C THR A 101 0.04 12.86 -3.12
N SER A 102 0.63 13.94 -2.60
CA SER A 102 1.90 14.47 -3.14
C SER A 102 3.00 13.41 -3.16
N GLU A 103 3.14 12.67 -2.06
CA GLU A 103 4.14 11.61 -1.90
C GLU A 103 3.90 10.45 -2.87
N GLU A 104 2.64 10.12 -3.14
CA GLU A 104 2.27 9.05 -4.08
C GLU A 104 2.42 9.47 -5.54
N GLN A 105 2.24 10.76 -5.87
CA GLN A 105 2.50 11.30 -7.21
C GLN A 105 4.00 11.21 -7.55
N GLU A 106 4.86 11.60 -6.61
CA GLU A 106 6.33 11.48 -6.76
C GLU A 106 6.74 10.00 -6.94
N LEU A 107 6.24 9.11 -6.06
CA LEU A 107 6.50 7.68 -6.18
C LEU A 107 5.99 7.11 -7.52
N PHE A 108 4.81 7.51 -7.98
CA PHE A 108 4.25 7.06 -9.25
C PHE A 108 5.16 7.44 -10.43
N ALA A 109 5.59 8.71 -10.50
CA ALA A 109 6.46 9.20 -11.56
C ALA A 109 7.79 8.42 -11.60
N ASP A 110 8.42 8.23 -10.44
CA ASP A 110 9.66 7.47 -10.29
C ASP A 110 9.51 6.01 -10.75
N LEU A 111 8.40 5.36 -10.39
CA LEU A 111 8.12 3.98 -10.80
C LEU A 111 7.92 3.87 -12.30
N VAL A 112 7.18 4.80 -12.93
CA VAL A 112 6.97 4.80 -14.39
C VAL A 112 8.30 4.96 -15.11
N GLU A 113 9.09 5.98 -14.75
CA GLU A 113 10.40 6.23 -15.36
C GLU A 113 11.31 4.99 -15.25
N ARG A 114 11.36 4.37 -14.06
CA ARG A 114 12.22 3.22 -13.82
C ARG A 114 11.80 1.98 -14.59
N ILE A 115 10.50 1.75 -14.75
CA ILE A 115 9.96 0.63 -15.55
C ILE A 115 10.25 0.87 -17.04
N GLU A 116 10.05 2.09 -17.54
CA GLU A 116 10.35 2.43 -18.94
C GLU A 116 11.84 2.31 -19.26
N SER A 117 12.71 2.81 -18.39
CA SER A 117 14.16 2.70 -18.53
C SER A 117 14.62 1.23 -18.54
N ASN A 118 14.07 0.41 -17.64
CA ASN A 118 14.32 -1.03 -17.62
C ASN A 118 13.86 -1.70 -18.92
N LYS A 119 12.64 -1.39 -19.39
CA LYS A 119 12.10 -1.90 -20.65
C LYS A 119 12.99 -1.55 -21.84
N SER A 120 13.45 -0.30 -21.95
CA SER A 120 14.38 0.12 -22.99
C SER A 120 15.67 -0.71 -22.95
N THR A 121 16.27 -0.83 -21.76
CA THR A 121 17.50 -1.61 -21.55
C THR A 121 17.33 -3.07 -21.98
N VAL A 122 16.21 -3.69 -21.62
CA VAL A 122 15.90 -5.07 -22.00
C VAL A 122 15.71 -5.19 -23.53
N LEU A 123 15.00 -4.26 -24.15
CA LEU A 123 14.81 -4.25 -25.60
C LEU A 123 16.12 -4.05 -26.37
N ASP A 124 17.03 -3.21 -25.87
CA ASP A 124 18.36 -3.00 -26.47
C ASP A 124 19.21 -4.28 -26.42
N VAL A 125 19.15 -5.00 -25.30
CA VAL A 125 19.80 -6.32 -25.17
C VAL A 125 19.19 -7.32 -26.17
N LEU A 126 17.86 -7.38 -26.28
CA LEU A 126 17.17 -8.29 -27.20
C LEU A 126 17.41 -7.95 -28.68
N ALA A 127 17.60 -6.68 -29.02
CA ALA A 127 17.96 -6.22 -30.35
C ALA A 127 19.43 -6.52 -30.72
N GLY A 128 20.23 -7.04 -29.77
CA GLY A 128 21.65 -7.31 -29.97
C GLY A 128 22.54 -6.07 -29.84
N ASN A 129 21.98 -4.95 -29.37
CA ASN A 129 22.69 -3.71 -29.11
C ASN A 129 23.33 -3.67 -27.70
N GLY A 130 23.03 -4.66 -26.85
CA GLY A 130 23.50 -4.76 -25.46
C GLY A 130 24.96 -5.18 -25.26
N SER A 131 25.83 -5.07 -26.27
CA SER A 131 27.27 -5.36 -26.14
C SER A 131 28.13 -4.36 -26.91
N ASP A 132 28.07 -3.09 -26.53
CA ASP A 132 29.14 -2.11 -26.80
C ASP A 132 29.24 -1.08 -25.66
N GLY A 133 29.37 -1.59 -24.44
CA GLY A 133 29.46 -0.76 -23.24
C GLY A 133 30.11 -1.49 -22.07
N ASN A 134 31.28 -2.08 -22.29
CA ASN A 134 32.17 -2.48 -21.22
C ASN A 134 32.81 -1.21 -20.60
N PRO A 135 32.59 -0.84 -19.32
CA PRO A 135 33.47 0.08 -18.63
C PRO A 135 34.53 -0.75 -17.91
N THR A 136 35.51 -1.28 -18.63
CA THR A 136 36.77 -1.72 -18.02
C THR A 136 37.92 -1.54 -19.01
N GLU A 137 38.54 -0.36 -18.93
CA GLU A 137 39.98 -0.03 -19.00
C GLU A 137 40.06 1.51 -19.12
N SER A 138 40.89 2.29 -18.43
CA SER A 138 42.16 2.01 -17.78
C SER A 138 42.53 3.21 -16.87
N ALA A 139 42.90 2.96 -15.60
CA ALA A 139 43.91 3.76 -14.88
C ALA A 139 44.26 3.08 -13.55
N VAL A 140 45.02 1.99 -13.63
CA VAL A 140 45.96 1.64 -12.57
C VAL A 140 47.22 2.49 -12.73
N PRO A 141 47.77 3.06 -11.65
CA PRO A 141 49.21 3.23 -11.56
C PRO A 141 49.71 2.38 -10.38
N THR A 142 50.41 1.28 -10.71
CA THR A 142 51.29 0.59 -9.78
C THR A 142 52.72 1.04 -10.04
N GLY A 143 53.40 1.50 -8.99
CA GLY A 143 54.84 1.34 -8.82
C GLY A 143 55.65 2.62 -8.78
N MET A 144 55.96 3.10 -7.57
CA MET A 144 57.35 3.15 -7.08
C MET A 144 57.36 3.47 -5.58
N GLU A 145 57.60 2.46 -4.74
CA GLU A 145 58.33 2.68 -3.49
C GLU A 145 59.81 2.96 -3.82
N PRO A 146 60.50 3.70 -2.96
CA PRO A 146 61.63 3.02 -2.31
C PRO A 146 61.59 3.14 -0.80
N ALA A 147 62.13 2.09 -0.21
CA ALA A 147 62.23 1.79 1.20
C ALA A 147 63.17 2.71 1.99
N ASP A 148 62.95 2.61 3.31
CA ASP A 148 63.96 2.55 4.37
C ASP A 148 64.46 3.87 4.97
N SER A 149 64.06 4.12 6.22
CA SER A 149 64.99 4.19 7.37
C SER A 149 64.26 4.74 8.61
N ALA A 150 64.12 3.91 9.64
CA ALA A 150 64.16 4.38 11.03
C ALA A 150 65.64 4.49 11.44
N PRO A 151 66.02 5.47 12.28
CA PRO A 151 66.31 5.18 13.69
C PRO A 151 65.62 6.18 14.63
N ASP A 152 65.13 5.75 15.78
CA ASP A 152 65.84 5.66 17.08
C ASP A 152 66.34 7.00 17.63
N GLY A 153 65.98 7.28 18.88
CA GLY A 153 66.80 8.15 19.74
C GLY A 153 66.19 9.48 20.20
N ALA A 154 65.47 9.40 21.32
CA ALA A 154 65.88 10.07 22.56
C ALA A 154 65.43 11.53 22.88
N GLU A 155 64.95 11.62 24.13
CA GLU A 155 65.09 12.72 25.10
C GLU A 155 64.05 13.85 25.03
N SER A 156 63.08 13.83 25.96
CA SER A 156 63.12 14.54 27.26
C SER A 156 62.48 15.94 27.10
N ALA A 157 61.61 16.43 27.97
CA ALA A 157 61.50 16.25 29.39
C ALA A 157 60.16 16.85 29.87
N GLU A 158 59.59 16.18 30.87
CA GLU A 158 59.01 16.82 32.07
C GLU A 158 57.67 17.60 31.94
N SER A 159 56.71 17.48 32.86
CA SER A 159 56.73 16.85 34.18
C SER A 159 55.37 17.00 34.86
N ARG A 160 55.02 15.94 35.62
CA ARG A 160 54.42 15.94 36.98
C ARG A 160 52.92 16.30 37.10
N SER A 161 52.11 15.64 37.91
CA SER A 161 52.26 14.52 38.85
C SER A 161 50.83 14.10 39.22
N ALA A 162 50.50 12.80 39.23
CA ALA A 162 50.57 11.88 40.38
C ALA A 162 49.47 12.17 41.43
N GLU A 163 48.80 11.23 42.09
CA GLU A 163 48.79 9.75 42.16
C GLU A 163 47.96 9.48 43.42
N THR A 164 47.13 8.42 43.46
CA THR A 164 47.10 7.41 44.54
C THR A 164 45.98 6.39 44.35
N GLY A 165 46.36 5.16 43.98
CA GLY A 165 45.79 3.93 44.59
C GLY A 165 46.52 3.63 45.91
N PRO A 166 46.22 2.54 46.67
CA PRO A 166 46.17 1.14 46.20
C PRO A 166 44.97 0.32 46.77
N GLY A 167 44.65 -0.91 46.29
CA GLY A 167 45.09 -2.23 46.83
C GLY A 167 44.51 -2.49 48.25
N THR A 168 43.92 -3.61 48.67
CA THR A 168 43.94 -5.06 48.37
C THR A 168 42.76 -5.65 49.23
N GLU A 169 42.08 -6.76 48.93
CA GLU A 169 42.18 -8.05 49.66
C GLU A 169 41.03 -9.00 49.23
N THR A 170 41.41 -10.25 48.95
CA THR A 170 40.57 -11.46 48.73
C THR A 170 40.20 -12.09 50.10
N PRO A 171 39.11 -12.89 50.23
CA PRO A 171 39.27 -14.35 50.12
C PRO A 171 38.09 -15.11 49.45
N GLU A 172 38.44 -16.23 48.79
CA GLU A 172 37.64 -17.43 48.44
C GLU A 172 37.43 -18.36 49.67
N PRO A 173 36.77 -19.55 49.60
CA PRO A 173 35.77 -20.13 48.67
C PRO A 173 34.55 -20.77 49.44
N GLU A 174 33.60 -21.39 48.73
CA GLU A 174 33.08 -22.77 48.96
C GLU A 174 31.96 -23.09 47.95
N THR A 175 32.20 -24.08 47.08
CA THR A 175 31.22 -24.74 46.18
C THR A 175 30.64 -25.98 46.88
N PRO A 176 29.46 -26.54 46.53
CA PRO A 176 29.39 -27.37 45.31
C PRO A 176 28.04 -27.44 44.57
N THR A 177 28.15 -27.78 43.28
CA THR A 177 27.31 -28.76 42.54
C THR A 177 25.83 -28.44 42.29
N ALA A 178 25.50 -28.15 41.03
CA ALA A 178 24.95 -29.14 40.08
C ALA A 178 24.57 -28.48 38.73
N GLU A 179 25.36 -28.77 37.69
CA GLU A 179 24.96 -28.76 36.27
C GLU A 179 24.34 -30.13 35.90
N PRO A 180 23.91 -30.44 34.64
CA PRO A 180 23.80 -29.62 33.41
C PRO A 180 22.50 -29.87 32.59
N LYS A 181 22.33 -29.10 31.50
CA LYS A 181 22.25 -29.58 30.09
C LYS A 181 21.89 -28.38 29.20
N SER A 182 22.87 -27.83 28.48
CA SER A 182 23.27 -28.21 27.10
C SER A 182 22.30 -27.68 26.06
N GLU A 183 22.77 -26.75 25.22
CA GLU A 183 22.89 -26.97 23.78
C GLU A 183 23.87 -25.96 23.16
N SER A 184 24.61 -26.47 22.19
CA SER A 184 25.85 -25.94 21.65
C SER A 184 25.64 -25.12 20.38
N GLU A 185 26.65 -24.27 20.15
CA GLU A 185 27.12 -23.61 18.94
C GLU A 185 26.83 -24.35 17.61
N ASP A 186 26.54 -23.64 16.51
CA ASP A 186 27.54 -23.11 15.57
C ASP A 186 26.94 -22.75 14.17
N HIS A 187 27.71 -21.93 13.46
CA HIS A 187 27.62 -21.17 12.21
C HIS A 187 26.94 -21.66 10.88
N ARG A 188 26.44 -20.63 10.14
CA ARG A 188 26.53 -20.31 8.68
C ARG A 188 25.75 -21.13 7.63
N SER A 189 24.98 -20.42 6.78
CA SER A 189 25.22 -20.22 5.32
C SER A 189 23.93 -20.05 4.49
N SER A 190 24.08 -19.24 3.43
CA SER A 190 23.19 -18.73 2.37
C SER A 190 22.03 -19.55 1.77
N ALA A 191 20.96 -18.79 1.43
CA ALA A 191 20.13 -18.74 0.21
C ALA A 191 19.65 -20.04 -0.49
N GLU A 192 18.32 -20.20 -0.64
CA GLU A 192 17.62 -20.34 -1.95
C GLU A 192 16.09 -20.22 -1.81
N VAL A 193 15.45 -19.97 -2.95
CA VAL A 193 14.04 -19.64 -3.21
C VAL A 193 13.08 -20.84 -3.17
N ALA A 194 11.80 -20.63 -2.81
CA ALA A 194 10.64 -21.33 -3.39
C ALA A 194 9.30 -20.75 -2.90
N ALA A 195 8.38 -20.56 -3.86
CA ALA A 195 7.00 -20.13 -3.69
C ALA A 195 6.10 -21.22 -3.07
N VAL A 196 5.08 -20.84 -2.30
CA VAL A 196 3.80 -21.56 -2.18
C VAL A 196 2.69 -20.56 -1.78
N ALA A 197 1.59 -20.64 -2.52
CA ALA A 197 0.32 -19.99 -2.27
C ALA A 197 -0.31 -20.44 -0.95
N ASP A 198 -0.97 -19.53 -0.22
CA ASP A 198 -1.92 -19.91 0.81
C ASP A 198 -3.18 -19.05 0.71
N ASN A 199 -4.27 -19.77 0.47
CA ASN A 199 -5.65 -19.35 0.54
C ASN A 199 -6.16 -19.76 1.93
N PRO A 200 -6.79 -18.87 2.70
CA PRO A 200 -7.71 -19.30 3.73
C PRO A 200 -9.15 -18.98 3.31
N GLU A 201 -9.92 -20.04 3.07
CA GLU A 201 -11.33 -20.07 3.44
C GLU A 201 -11.40 -19.95 4.98
N ASP A 202 -12.19 -19.02 5.51
CA ASP A 202 -12.95 -19.31 6.73
C ASP A 202 -14.19 -18.40 6.87
N SER A 203 -15.30 -19.08 7.16
CA SER A 203 -16.54 -18.69 7.86
C SER A 203 -16.76 -17.19 8.11
N GLY A 204 -17.85 -16.58 7.65
CA GLY A 204 -19.22 -17.03 7.86
C GLY A 204 -19.70 -16.64 9.27
N THR A 205 -20.89 -16.02 9.32
CA THR A 205 -21.87 -15.98 10.44
C THR A 205 -22.13 -14.56 11.03
N GLU A 206 -23.32 -14.06 10.66
CA GLU A 206 -24.34 -13.19 11.37
C GLU A 206 -24.03 -11.69 11.53
N SER A 207 -24.73 -10.79 10.83
CA SER A 207 -26.14 -10.37 10.97
C SER A 207 -26.43 -9.72 12.32
N GLU A 208 -26.52 -8.38 12.34
CA GLU A 208 -27.46 -7.66 13.19
C GLU A 208 -27.87 -6.35 12.48
N ALA A 209 -29.17 -6.10 12.54
CA ALA A 209 -29.93 -5.15 11.76
C ALA A 209 -29.89 -3.72 12.32
N ALA A 210 -30.06 -2.73 11.44
CA ALA A 210 -30.81 -1.51 11.77
C ALA A 210 -31.47 -0.94 10.52
N SER A 211 -32.78 -1.15 10.44
CA SER A 211 -33.71 -0.56 9.51
C SER A 211 -33.92 0.92 9.81
N SER A 212 -33.98 1.79 8.79
CA SER A 212 -35.10 2.73 8.57
C SER A 212 -34.77 3.81 7.54
N SER A 213 -35.50 3.72 6.41
CA SER A 213 -36.40 4.78 5.95
C SER A 213 -35.86 6.07 5.32
N THR A 214 -36.10 6.13 4.00
CA THR A 214 -36.90 7.16 3.29
C THR A 214 -36.27 8.50 2.88
N THR A 215 -36.03 8.56 1.56
CA THR A 215 -36.54 9.53 0.56
C THR A 215 -36.33 11.03 0.81
N ALA A 216 -35.51 11.70 0.00
CA ALA A 216 -35.74 12.10 -1.41
C ALA A 216 -36.74 13.24 -1.54
N VAL A 217 -36.30 14.35 -2.15
CA VAL A 217 -37.12 15.36 -2.86
C VAL A 217 -36.15 16.09 -3.81
N GLU A 218 -36.16 15.77 -5.12
CA GLU A 218 -36.74 16.58 -6.24
C GLU A 218 -35.74 17.64 -6.76
N THR A 219 -35.61 18.01 -8.04
CA THR A 219 -36.33 17.79 -9.31
C THR A 219 -35.59 18.57 -10.41
N GLY A 220 -35.86 18.26 -11.68
CA GLY A 220 -35.63 19.14 -12.83
C GLY A 220 -34.87 18.39 -13.92
N ASP A 221 -35.54 17.62 -14.77
CA ASP A 221 -36.27 18.05 -15.97
C ASP A 221 -35.38 18.80 -16.98
N GLU A 222 -35.41 18.29 -18.22
CA GLU A 222 -35.09 18.89 -19.53
C GLU A 222 -34.10 18.06 -20.38
N MET A 223 -34.68 17.27 -21.29
CA MET A 223 -34.16 17.07 -22.66
C MET A 223 -34.59 18.29 -23.52
N PRO A 224 -34.12 18.51 -24.78
CA PRO A 224 -33.30 17.64 -25.64
C PRO A 224 -32.15 18.37 -26.40
N ASP A 225 -31.27 17.64 -27.09
CA ASP A 225 -30.92 18.02 -28.46
C ASP A 225 -30.45 16.82 -29.31
N ASP A 226 -31.11 16.71 -30.47
CA ASP A 226 -30.77 15.85 -31.59
C ASP A 226 -29.59 16.50 -32.33
N THR A 227 -28.53 15.77 -32.63
CA THR A 227 -27.71 16.11 -33.79
C THR A 227 -27.24 14.85 -34.51
N ASP A 228 -27.93 14.61 -35.61
CA ASP A 228 -27.67 13.66 -36.68
C ASP A 228 -26.29 13.88 -37.32
N GLY A 229 -25.57 12.78 -37.51
CA GLY A 229 -24.24 12.71 -38.11
C GLY A 229 -24.10 11.44 -38.95
N SER A 230 -24.83 11.42 -40.07
CA SER A 230 -24.78 10.40 -41.13
C SER A 230 -23.36 10.07 -41.61
N GLY A 231 -23.04 8.78 -41.69
CA GLY A 231 -21.78 8.31 -42.27
C GLY A 231 -21.68 6.80 -42.50
N THR A 232 -22.13 6.36 -43.68
CA THR A 232 -21.63 5.20 -44.43
C THR A 232 -22.14 3.79 -44.12
N ALA A 233 -22.59 3.17 -45.21
CA ALA A 233 -23.07 1.83 -45.38
C ALA A 233 -22.09 0.74 -44.93
N GLY A 234 -22.65 -0.21 -44.22
CA GLY A 234 -22.16 -1.57 -44.05
C GLY A 234 -23.11 -2.22 -43.08
N GLU A 235 -24.14 -2.92 -43.56
CA GLU A 235 -24.99 -3.75 -42.69
C GLU A 235 -24.09 -4.70 -41.90
N PRO A 236 -23.93 -4.55 -40.57
CA PRO A 236 -23.53 -5.66 -39.75
C PRO A 236 -24.84 -6.39 -39.38
N LYS A 237 -24.87 -7.70 -39.55
CA LYS A 237 -25.86 -8.48 -38.79
C LYS A 237 -25.71 -8.06 -37.33
N PRO A 238 -26.80 -7.71 -36.60
CA PRO A 238 -26.67 -7.36 -35.20
C PRO A 238 -26.01 -8.54 -34.51
N SER A 239 -24.76 -8.37 -34.09
CA SER A 239 -24.19 -9.23 -33.07
C SER A 239 -25.06 -9.00 -31.85
N LEU A 240 -25.75 -10.04 -31.38
CA LEU A 240 -26.69 -10.01 -30.26
C LEU A 240 -26.08 -9.39 -28.97
N SER A 241 -24.76 -9.21 -28.96
CA SER A 241 -23.95 -8.50 -27.97
C SER A 241 -24.29 -7.00 -27.77
N ASN A 242 -24.95 -6.34 -28.74
CA ASN A 242 -25.28 -4.91 -28.66
C ASN A 242 -26.77 -4.64 -28.41
N GLU A 243 -27.62 -5.67 -28.43
CA GLU A 243 -29.05 -5.50 -28.14
C GLU A 243 -29.21 -5.29 -26.64
N ARG A 244 -29.70 -4.11 -26.24
CA ARG A 244 -29.93 -3.77 -24.84
C ARG A 244 -31.42 -3.75 -24.55
N THR A 245 -31.79 -4.28 -23.38
CA THR A 245 -33.17 -4.33 -22.91
C THR A 245 -33.24 -3.70 -21.51
N THR A 246 -34.14 -2.74 -21.35
CA THR A 246 -34.45 -2.16 -20.04
C THR A 246 -35.39 -3.09 -19.29
N VAL A 247 -34.99 -3.48 -18.07
CA VAL A 247 -35.77 -4.37 -17.21
C VAL A 247 -35.88 -3.78 -15.81
N ARG A 248 -37.00 -4.05 -15.16
CA ARG A 248 -37.21 -3.81 -13.73
C ARG A 248 -36.93 -5.09 -12.96
N ILE A 249 -35.99 -5.06 -12.04
CA ILE A 249 -35.61 -6.20 -11.20
C ILE A 249 -36.69 -6.44 -10.14
N THR A 250 -37.16 -7.67 -10.01
CA THR A 250 -38.24 -8.03 -9.07
C THR A 250 -37.75 -8.81 -7.85
N ARG A 251 -36.49 -9.25 -7.87
CA ARG A 251 -35.84 -9.97 -6.77
C ARG A 251 -34.41 -9.48 -6.62
N ASP A 252 -33.91 -9.50 -5.40
CA ASP A 252 -32.51 -9.18 -5.13
C ASP A 252 -31.59 -10.28 -5.70
N ILE A 253 -30.75 -9.93 -6.67
CA ILE A 253 -29.83 -10.84 -7.37
C ILE A 253 -28.36 -10.52 -7.00
N GLY A 254 -28.06 -9.26 -6.67
CA GLY A 254 -26.71 -8.77 -6.38
C GLY A 254 -25.92 -8.47 -7.65
N GLU A 255 -24.60 -8.58 -7.58
CA GLU A 255 -23.69 -8.22 -8.68
C GLU A 255 -23.59 -9.34 -9.74
N ILE A 256 -23.79 -8.99 -11.00
CA ILE A 256 -23.65 -9.90 -12.15
C ILE A 256 -22.68 -9.33 -13.20
N LEU A 257 -22.03 -10.21 -13.95
CA LEU A 257 -21.18 -9.84 -15.09
C LEU A 257 -21.95 -9.98 -16.42
N GLY A 258 -22.02 -8.89 -17.17
CA GLY A 258 -22.59 -8.81 -18.52
C GLY A 258 -21.74 -9.51 -19.57
N VAL A 259 -22.36 -9.93 -20.68
CA VAL A 259 -21.62 -10.39 -21.88
C VAL A 259 -20.78 -9.29 -22.54
N ASP A 260 -21.02 -8.03 -22.17
CA ASP A 260 -20.24 -6.86 -22.54
C ASP A 260 -19.07 -6.57 -21.58
N GLU A 261 -18.71 -7.54 -20.73
CA GLU A 261 -17.62 -7.46 -19.74
C GLU A 261 -17.83 -6.34 -18.70
N ARG A 262 -19.09 -5.95 -18.47
CA ARG A 262 -19.48 -4.93 -17.49
C ARG A 262 -20.19 -5.55 -16.30
N GLU A 263 -19.88 -5.06 -15.11
CA GLU A 263 -20.54 -5.46 -13.88
C GLU A 263 -21.82 -4.63 -13.66
N TYR A 264 -22.89 -5.30 -13.24
CA TYR A 264 -24.19 -4.70 -12.94
C TYR A 264 -24.64 -5.14 -11.56
N ASP A 265 -24.93 -4.19 -10.68
CA ASP A 265 -25.57 -4.44 -9.39
C ASP A 265 -27.08 -4.45 -9.58
N LEU A 266 -27.74 -5.56 -9.24
CA LEU A 266 -29.17 -5.80 -9.45
C LEU A 266 -29.89 -5.98 -8.10
N ALA A 267 -30.34 -4.85 -7.55
CA ALA A 267 -31.20 -4.81 -6.37
C ALA A 267 -32.69 -4.92 -6.74
N SER A 268 -33.51 -5.41 -5.80
CA SER A 268 -34.96 -5.47 -5.99
C SER A 268 -35.57 -4.08 -6.25
N GLU A 269 -36.53 -4.02 -7.17
CA GLU A 269 -37.23 -2.82 -7.65
C GLU A 269 -36.39 -1.84 -8.49
N ASP A 270 -35.13 -2.16 -8.80
CA ASP A 270 -34.28 -1.31 -9.63
C ASP A 270 -34.61 -1.43 -11.13
N VAL A 271 -34.39 -0.37 -11.91
CA VAL A 271 -34.60 -0.32 -13.35
C VAL A 271 -33.27 -0.19 -14.07
N VAL A 272 -32.80 -1.29 -14.65
CA VAL A 272 -31.46 -1.40 -15.23
C VAL A 272 -31.54 -1.79 -16.71
N THR A 273 -30.64 -1.24 -17.52
CA THR A 273 -30.53 -1.59 -18.93
C THR A 273 -29.40 -2.60 -19.12
N LEU A 274 -29.77 -3.84 -19.44
CA LEU A 274 -28.86 -4.98 -19.57
C LEU A 274 -28.73 -5.44 -21.02
N PRO A 275 -27.62 -6.09 -21.40
CA PRO A 275 -27.56 -6.86 -22.64
C PRO A 275 -28.71 -7.88 -22.72
N ALA A 276 -29.31 -8.06 -23.90
CA ALA A 276 -30.46 -8.92 -24.10
C ALA A 276 -30.19 -10.38 -23.69
N GLU A 277 -28.94 -10.84 -23.89
CA GLU A 277 -28.48 -12.17 -23.49
C GLU A 277 -28.51 -12.37 -21.96
N ASN A 278 -28.30 -11.31 -21.18
CA ASN A 278 -28.38 -11.34 -19.72
C ASN A 278 -29.82 -11.11 -19.22
N ALA A 279 -30.59 -10.25 -19.89
CA ALA A 279 -31.97 -9.93 -19.50
C ALA A 279 -32.93 -11.11 -19.70
N GLY A 280 -32.77 -11.90 -20.77
CA GLY A 280 -33.66 -13.03 -21.09
C GLY A 280 -33.81 -14.05 -19.95
N PRO A 281 -32.70 -14.64 -19.45
CA PRO A 281 -32.75 -15.61 -18.35
C PRO A 281 -33.31 -15.07 -17.03
N LEU A 282 -33.23 -13.75 -16.80
CA LEU A 282 -33.79 -13.10 -15.60
C LEU A 282 -35.32 -12.96 -15.71
N ILE A 283 -35.82 -12.66 -16.91
CA ILE A 283 -37.27 -12.59 -17.17
C ILE A 283 -37.91 -13.98 -17.07
N GLU A 284 -37.27 -15.01 -17.63
CA GLU A 284 -37.78 -16.39 -17.58
C GLU A 284 -37.89 -16.95 -16.15
N ARG A 285 -37.11 -16.43 -15.20
CA ARG A 285 -37.09 -16.86 -13.79
C ARG A 285 -37.94 -15.99 -12.87
N ASP A 286 -38.73 -15.06 -13.43
CA ASP A 286 -39.48 -14.04 -12.70
C ASP A 286 -38.58 -13.21 -11.76
N ALA A 287 -37.31 -13.01 -12.14
CA ALA A 287 -36.33 -12.18 -11.43
C ALA A 287 -36.23 -10.75 -12.01
N ALA A 288 -36.76 -10.54 -13.22
CA ALA A 288 -36.87 -9.23 -13.84
C ALA A 288 -38.12 -9.16 -14.74
N GLU A 289 -38.64 -7.96 -14.96
CA GLU A 289 -39.76 -7.67 -15.85
C GLU A 289 -39.30 -6.69 -16.94
N LYS A 290 -39.59 -6.99 -18.21
CA LYS A 290 -39.19 -6.12 -19.31
C LYS A 290 -40.03 -4.83 -19.32
N LEU A 291 -39.36 -3.69 -19.47
CA LEU A 291 -39.99 -2.40 -19.76
C LEU A 291 -39.79 -2.06 -21.24
N GLU A 292 -40.84 -1.59 -21.91
CA GLU A 292 -40.82 -1.12 -23.31
C GLU A 292 -40.61 0.39 -23.40
#